data_AF-A0AAF0YH66-F1
#
_entry.id   AF-A0AAF0YH66-F1
#
_cell.length_a   1.000
_cell.length_b   1.000
_cell.length_c   1.000
_cell.angle_alpha   90.00
_cell.angle_beta   90.00
_cell.angle_gamma   90.00
#
_symmetry.space_group_name_H-M   'P 1'
#
loop_
_entity.id
_entity.type
_entity.pdbx_description
1 polymer ?
#
loop_
_entity_poly.entity_id
_entity_poly.type
_entity_poly.pdbx_seq_one_letter_code
_entity_poly.pdbx_strand_id
1 'polypeptide(L)'
;MLSWPFIPGHSLLAFLLARPLSTMTVLVPLVATLFGLLTLRVSAASPSKLNLVPFPTKASIGNTVVCLGKDFAVQLDDTSPHGKTAPGDLLAAIERANTHVKNGRHQYLSVSGGLEFFEGSQGCENYIDALVLSFEPGADYDSILSHATAPVEKRKDAEGYKLSVPTAGRAHVVAGTALGLFRGLTTFENLVYHADGSAVASGSTQTASGQVPLGSSVTETQEDVAYAPFAPYEIEDKPAFPWRAVLLDTSRHFFSKPSILKMLDTMAMVKLNVFHLHITDSNSWPLDLHEFPLLAQKGAYRGPRVYSEQDVRDIVRYAGERGIDVVMEIDTPGHTSIIGEAYPDYIACHDKRPWTSRAHQPPAGQLRFADTEVAEFTSKLFQAAMSVTQSQYFGTGGDEINMKCMEEDEPTRRSLSEKGWTIEDALRDFTQRTHATLAENGRTAIVWQEMAIAYENTGLNPNTVVEIWVDSNDARRVVDKGYRIVHAAADYFYLDCGQGGWITQDGGQGNSWCDPFKTWMKIISFDPYKNIEESQRKLVLGGQTSLWAEQTDEANFESVLWPRAAALAELFWSGAGPNGYPRSELKHLCNLTGRCPGRASPHARHPIPHGGPRGPSGSSATRVVRSAAR
;
A
#
# COMPACT_ATOMS: atom_id res chain seq x y z
N MET A 1 -29.75 -50.24 57.25
CA MET A 1 -30.46 -51.07 56.26
C MET A 1 -29.66 -50.95 54.97
N LEU A 2 -28.71 -51.88 54.78
CA LEU A 2 -28.79 -53.03 53.86
C LEU A 2 -28.54 -52.58 52.41
N SER A 3 -27.62 -53.12 51.61
CA SER A 3 -26.46 -54.01 51.77
C SER A 3 -25.90 -54.22 50.35
N TRP A 4 -24.57 -54.12 50.25
CA TRP A 4 -23.58 -54.71 49.31
C TRP A 4 -23.90 -56.18 48.86
N PRO A 5 -23.12 -56.95 48.01
CA PRO A 5 -21.79 -56.68 47.33
C PRO A 5 -21.31 -57.59 46.11
N PHE A 6 -19.99 -57.46 45.76
CA PHE A 6 -18.94 -58.43 45.29
C PHE A 6 -18.85 -58.81 43.77
N ILE A 7 -17.79 -58.58 42.93
CA ILE A 7 -16.28 -58.81 42.92
C ILE A 7 -15.91 -60.24 42.37
N PRO A 8 -14.71 -60.61 41.79
CA PRO A 8 -13.81 -60.09 40.72
C PRO A 8 -13.07 -61.24 39.91
N GLY A 9 -11.92 -60.95 39.27
CA GLY A 9 -10.77 -61.88 39.07
C GLY A 9 -9.60 -61.19 38.33
N HIS A 10 -8.50 -60.80 38.99
CA HIS A 10 -7.19 -61.51 39.17
C HIS A 10 -6.33 -61.59 37.89
N SER A 11 -5.00 -61.39 37.85
CA SER A 11 -3.93 -61.09 38.83
C SER A 11 -2.56 -60.99 38.10
N LEU A 12 -1.62 -60.18 38.64
CA LEU A 12 -0.13 -60.32 38.72
C LEU A 12 0.74 -60.59 37.44
N LEU A 13 2.07 -60.37 37.37
CA LEU A 13 3.10 -59.49 37.97
C LEU A 13 4.47 -59.95 37.34
N ALA A 14 5.28 -59.00 36.87
CA ALA A 14 6.76 -58.93 36.98
C ALA A 14 7.79 -59.77 36.17
N PHE A 15 8.97 -59.11 36.02
CA PHE A 15 10.36 -59.53 35.70
C PHE A 15 10.73 -59.85 34.24
N LEU A 16 11.95 -59.62 33.69
CA LEU A 16 13.12 -58.71 33.80
C LEU A 16 14.17 -59.32 32.83
N LEU A 17 15.21 -58.55 32.44
CA LEU A 17 16.44 -58.94 31.69
C LEU A 17 16.26 -59.01 30.16
N ALA A 18 17.21 -58.76 29.25
CA ALA A 18 18.53 -58.11 29.17
C ALA A 18 19.07 -58.53 27.76
N ARG A 19 19.57 -57.57 26.95
CA ARG A 19 20.56 -57.61 25.82
C ARG A 19 21.20 -58.97 25.36
N PRO A 20 21.99 -59.04 24.24
CA PRO A 20 21.91 -58.47 22.86
C PRO A 20 22.50 -59.43 21.74
N LEU A 21 22.68 -58.90 20.50
CA LEU A 21 23.66 -59.27 19.43
C LEU A 21 23.52 -60.62 18.68
N SER A 22 23.40 -60.58 17.34
CA SER A 22 24.50 -60.92 16.40
C SER A 22 24.05 -61.10 14.93
N THR A 23 24.72 -60.35 14.05
CA THR A 23 25.23 -60.69 12.70
C THR A 23 24.50 -61.69 11.81
N MET A 24 24.19 -61.29 10.57
CA MET A 24 24.60 -62.11 9.42
C MET A 24 24.79 -61.29 8.14
N THR A 25 26.01 -61.38 7.63
CA THR A 25 26.56 -60.84 6.39
C THR A 25 26.22 -61.78 5.23
N VAL A 26 25.78 -61.24 4.08
CA VAL A 26 25.94 -61.92 2.78
C VAL A 26 26.47 -60.92 1.75
N LEU A 27 27.53 -61.34 1.08
CA LEU A 27 28.37 -60.75 0.04
C LEU A 27 28.08 -61.66 -1.20
N VAL A 28 27.93 -61.26 -2.48
CA VAL A 28 28.86 -60.73 -3.51
C VAL A 28 28.02 -60.60 -4.86
N PRO A 29 28.51 -60.22 -6.08
CA PRO A 29 28.61 -58.86 -6.66
C PRO A 29 28.15 -58.68 -8.15
N LEU A 30 28.52 -57.51 -8.73
CA LEU A 30 28.82 -57.17 -10.14
C LEU A 30 27.63 -57.05 -11.13
N VAL A 31 27.42 -55.84 -11.69
CA VAL A 31 28.04 -55.34 -12.95
C VAL A 31 27.74 -53.84 -13.03
N ALA A 32 28.78 -53.01 -13.01
CA ALA A 32 28.70 -51.58 -13.31
C ALA A 32 28.99 -51.38 -14.81
N THR A 33 28.04 -50.80 -15.54
CA THR A 33 28.26 -50.29 -16.89
C THR A 33 28.20 -48.77 -16.85
N LEU A 34 29.27 -48.16 -17.36
CA LEU A 34 29.43 -46.71 -17.51
C LEU A 34 28.27 -46.11 -18.32
N PHE A 35 27.60 -45.11 -17.75
CA PHE A 35 27.09 -43.97 -18.52
C PHE A 35 27.42 -42.70 -17.74
N GLY A 36 28.30 -41.88 -18.31
CA GLY A 36 28.62 -40.57 -17.78
C GLY A 36 27.40 -39.66 -17.90
N LEU A 37 26.82 -39.30 -16.77
CA LEU A 37 26.00 -38.10 -16.66
C LEU A 37 26.88 -37.01 -16.05
N LEU A 38 27.20 -36.03 -16.87
CA LEU A 38 27.67 -34.72 -16.48
C LEU A 38 26.56 -34.07 -15.63
N THR A 39 26.55 -34.30 -14.32
CA THR A 39 25.69 -33.55 -13.42
C THR A 39 26.29 -32.15 -13.29
N LEU A 40 25.77 -31.19 -14.06
CA LEU A 40 25.86 -29.78 -13.69
C LEU A 40 25.26 -29.67 -12.29
N ARG A 41 26.10 -29.53 -11.26
CA ARG A 41 25.65 -29.07 -9.96
C ARG A 41 25.32 -27.59 -10.12
N VAL A 42 24.09 -27.30 -10.54
CA VAL A 42 23.48 -26.00 -10.25
C VAL A 42 23.33 -25.96 -8.73
N SER A 43 24.28 -25.31 -8.07
CA SER A 43 24.10 -24.90 -6.68
C SER A 43 22.97 -23.87 -6.69
N ALA A 44 21.73 -24.31 -6.53
CA ALA A 44 20.59 -23.43 -6.39
C ALA A 44 20.87 -22.49 -5.21
N ALA A 45 21.19 -21.24 -5.50
CA ALA A 45 21.30 -20.22 -4.46
C ALA A 45 19.91 -20.02 -3.86
N SER A 46 19.85 -19.80 -2.54
CA SER A 46 18.58 -19.51 -1.87
C SER A 46 17.95 -18.26 -2.50
N PRO A 47 16.66 -18.30 -2.90
CA PRO A 47 15.92 -17.12 -3.39
C PRO A 47 15.95 -15.93 -2.41
N SER A 48 16.23 -16.16 -1.12
CA SER A 48 16.34 -15.11 -0.09
C SER A 48 17.48 -14.10 -0.31
N LYS A 49 18.32 -14.28 -1.35
CA LYS A 49 19.37 -13.33 -1.76
C LYS A 49 18.89 -12.21 -2.69
N LEU A 50 17.69 -12.32 -3.26
CA LEU A 50 17.12 -11.27 -4.10
C LEU A 50 16.54 -10.13 -3.24
N ASN A 51 16.89 -8.90 -3.58
CA ASN A 51 16.37 -7.71 -2.92
C ASN A 51 15.05 -7.25 -3.56
N LEU A 52 14.06 -8.15 -3.65
CA LEU A 52 12.74 -7.86 -4.24
C LEU A 52 11.69 -7.59 -3.16
N VAL A 53 10.88 -6.55 -3.40
CA VAL A 53 9.68 -6.24 -2.62
C VAL A 53 8.55 -5.87 -3.59
N PRO A 54 7.41 -6.57 -3.58
CA PRO A 54 7.18 -7.83 -2.87
C PRO A 54 8.01 -8.99 -3.40
N PHE A 55 8.26 -9.97 -2.54
CA PHE A 55 8.95 -11.20 -2.91
C PHE A 55 8.04 -12.11 -3.75
N PRO A 56 8.51 -12.63 -4.90
CA PRO A 56 7.66 -13.45 -5.75
C PRO A 56 7.21 -14.76 -5.09
N THR A 57 6.00 -15.20 -5.41
CA THR A 57 5.41 -16.44 -4.88
C THR A 57 6.25 -17.66 -5.22
N LYS A 58 6.77 -17.73 -6.47
CA LYS A 58 7.73 -18.73 -6.91
C LYS A 58 8.87 -18.04 -7.64
N ALA A 59 10.09 -18.31 -7.22
CA ALA A 59 11.31 -17.82 -7.87
C ALA A 59 12.41 -18.88 -7.79
N SER A 60 13.17 -19.03 -8.87
CA SER A 60 14.46 -19.69 -8.88
C SER A 60 15.51 -18.76 -9.46
N ILE A 61 16.72 -18.84 -8.92
CA ILE A 61 17.83 -17.96 -9.27
C ILE A 61 19.10 -18.78 -9.50
N GLY A 62 20.01 -18.24 -10.30
CA GLY A 62 21.36 -18.74 -10.48
C GLY A 62 22.37 -18.03 -9.59
N ASN A 63 23.55 -17.80 -10.14
CA ASN A 63 24.68 -17.18 -9.46
C ASN A 63 25.51 -16.25 -10.37
N THR A 64 25.00 -15.94 -11.57
CA THR A 64 25.71 -15.15 -12.58
C THR A 64 25.24 -13.70 -12.55
N VAL A 65 26.16 -12.74 -12.66
CA VAL A 65 25.81 -11.35 -12.94
C VAL A 65 25.56 -11.18 -14.43
N VAL A 66 24.45 -10.52 -14.80
CA VAL A 66 24.16 -10.14 -16.19
C VAL A 66 24.08 -8.64 -16.29
N CYS A 67 24.71 -8.06 -17.31
CA CYS A 67 24.62 -6.64 -17.61
C CYS A 67 23.62 -6.40 -18.73
N LEU A 68 23.03 -5.22 -18.75
CA LEU A 68 22.19 -4.80 -19.85
C LEU A 68 23.09 -4.31 -20.99
N GLY A 69 22.82 -4.78 -22.20
CA GLY A 69 23.53 -4.33 -23.40
C GLY A 69 23.35 -2.84 -23.64
N LYS A 70 24.30 -2.22 -24.34
CA LYS A 70 24.27 -0.77 -24.65
C LYS A 70 22.97 -0.35 -25.36
N ASP A 71 22.47 -1.19 -26.25
CA ASP A 71 21.25 -0.97 -27.01
C ASP A 71 20.03 -1.64 -26.38
N PHE A 72 20.10 -1.99 -25.09
CA PHE A 72 19.00 -2.64 -24.39
C PHE A 72 17.71 -1.84 -24.50
N ALA A 73 16.63 -2.56 -24.79
CA ALA A 73 15.29 -2.01 -24.85
C ALA A 73 14.25 -2.99 -24.30
N VAL A 74 13.25 -2.43 -23.62
CA VAL A 74 11.98 -3.09 -23.34
C VAL A 74 11.10 -2.98 -24.59
N GLN A 75 10.61 -4.12 -25.06
CA GLN A 75 9.87 -4.24 -26.31
C GLN A 75 8.61 -5.07 -26.08
N LEU A 76 7.56 -4.79 -26.85
CA LEU A 76 6.40 -5.66 -26.95
C LEU A 76 6.59 -6.61 -28.13
N ASP A 77 6.28 -7.88 -27.93
CA ASP A 77 6.20 -8.86 -29.01
C ASP A 77 4.94 -8.60 -29.86
N ASP A 78 5.16 -8.03 -31.04
CA ASP A 78 4.12 -7.68 -32.00
C ASP A 78 3.54 -8.92 -32.75
N THR A 79 3.96 -10.13 -32.38
CA THR A 79 3.42 -11.38 -32.94
C THR A 79 2.06 -11.80 -32.35
N SER A 80 1.42 -10.92 -31.58
CA SER A 80 0.09 -11.13 -31.00
C SER A 80 -0.91 -11.70 -32.04
N PRO A 81 -1.67 -12.75 -31.71
CA PRO A 81 -2.52 -13.43 -32.68
C PRO A 81 -3.64 -12.51 -33.22
N HIS A 82 -3.59 -12.27 -34.53
CA HIS A 82 -4.71 -11.86 -35.39
C HIS A 82 -5.47 -10.57 -35.02
N GLY A 83 -4.80 -9.42 -35.09
CA GLY A 83 -5.46 -8.13 -35.36
C GLY A 83 -5.94 -7.32 -34.16
N LYS A 84 -5.52 -7.67 -32.92
CA LYS A 84 -5.73 -6.82 -31.74
C LYS A 84 -4.49 -5.96 -31.47
N THR A 85 -4.70 -4.66 -31.27
CA THR A 85 -3.65 -3.71 -30.90
C THR A 85 -3.41 -3.72 -29.40
N ALA A 86 -2.15 -3.62 -28.99
CA ALA A 86 -1.79 -3.46 -27.58
C ALA A 86 -2.43 -2.20 -26.97
N PRO A 87 -2.85 -2.24 -25.69
CA PRO A 87 -3.46 -1.08 -25.06
C PRO A 87 -2.43 0.03 -24.85
N GLY A 88 -2.88 1.29 -25.00
CA GLY A 88 -2.00 2.46 -24.98
C GLY A 88 -1.29 2.68 -23.63
N ASP A 89 -1.92 2.30 -22.51
CA ASP A 89 -1.32 2.42 -21.18
C ASP A 89 -0.17 1.42 -20.96
N LEU A 90 -0.24 0.23 -21.56
CA LEU A 90 0.89 -0.71 -21.61
C LEU A 90 2.05 -0.17 -22.45
N LEU A 91 1.77 0.42 -23.61
CA LEU A 91 2.81 1.04 -24.44
C LEU A 91 3.49 2.20 -23.69
N ALA A 92 2.71 3.02 -22.98
CA ALA A 92 3.25 4.08 -22.13
C ALA A 92 4.08 3.51 -20.96
N ALA A 93 3.70 2.38 -20.37
CA ALA A 93 4.49 1.71 -19.35
C ALA A 93 5.84 1.22 -19.89
N ILE A 94 5.87 0.66 -21.11
CA ILE A 94 7.11 0.24 -21.79
C ILE A 94 8.03 1.44 -22.05
N GLU A 95 7.47 2.58 -22.48
CA GLU A 95 8.25 3.80 -22.69
C GLU A 95 8.87 4.33 -21.38
N ARG A 96 8.07 4.34 -20.30
CA ARG A 96 8.56 4.71 -18.96
C ARG A 96 9.67 3.78 -18.49
N ALA A 97 9.51 2.47 -18.65
CA ALA A 97 10.52 1.50 -18.22
C ALA A 97 11.82 1.60 -19.03
N ASN A 98 11.75 1.86 -20.34
CA ASN A 98 12.93 2.15 -21.14
C ASN A 98 13.71 3.37 -20.62
N THR A 99 12.99 4.38 -20.11
CA THR A 99 13.59 5.56 -19.49
C THR A 99 14.17 5.23 -18.11
N HIS A 100 13.44 4.47 -17.29
CA HIS A 100 13.82 4.12 -15.92
C HIS A 100 15.06 3.21 -15.86
N VAL A 101 15.10 2.18 -16.69
CA VAL A 101 16.22 1.23 -16.74
C VAL A 101 17.53 1.92 -17.18
N LYS A 102 17.45 2.88 -18.11
CA LYS A 102 18.63 3.61 -18.61
C LYS A 102 19.11 4.71 -17.66
N ASN A 103 18.18 5.46 -17.08
CA ASN A 103 18.49 6.64 -16.26
C ASN A 103 18.42 6.37 -14.75
N GLY A 104 18.07 5.14 -14.38
CA GLY A 104 17.97 4.68 -13.01
C GLY A 104 19.28 4.85 -12.26
N ARG A 105 19.18 4.92 -10.94
CA ARG A 105 20.34 4.98 -10.04
C ARG A 105 20.13 4.06 -8.85
N HIS A 106 19.39 2.98 -9.07
CA HIS A 106 19.04 2.04 -8.02
C HIS A 106 20.26 1.19 -7.71
N GLN A 107 20.85 1.33 -6.53
CA GLN A 107 22.03 0.55 -6.16
C GLN A 107 21.62 -0.72 -5.41
N TYR A 108 22.43 -1.77 -5.55
CA TYR A 108 22.24 -2.97 -4.75
C TYR A 108 22.52 -2.67 -3.27
N LEU A 109 21.68 -3.18 -2.37
CA LEU A 109 21.79 -2.94 -0.94
C LEU A 109 22.92 -3.79 -0.34
N SER A 110 24.14 -3.31 -0.47
CA SER A 110 25.33 -3.86 0.15
C SER A 110 26.30 -2.76 0.57
N VAL A 111 27.35 -3.13 1.30
CA VAL A 111 28.39 -2.18 1.73
C VAL A 111 29.08 -1.52 0.54
N SER A 112 29.20 -2.25 -0.56
CA SER A 112 29.87 -1.85 -1.81
C SER A 112 28.92 -1.28 -2.86
N GLY A 113 27.62 -1.19 -2.58
CA GLY A 113 26.62 -0.73 -3.56
C GLY A 113 26.51 -1.65 -4.78
N GLY A 114 26.91 -2.92 -4.64
CA GLY A 114 26.88 -3.93 -5.69
C GLY A 114 28.18 -4.21 -6.43
N LEU A 115 29.28 -3.50 -6.12
CA LEU A 115 30.58 -3.77 -6.74
C LEU A 115 31.14 -5.16 -6.42
N GLU A 116 30.65 -5.83 -5.36
CA GLU A 116 31.01 -7.19 -5.00
C GLU A 116 30.70 -8.22 -6.11
N PHE A 117 29.76 -7.90 -7.02
CA PHE A 117 29.41 -8.78 -8.14
C PHE A 117 30.41 -8.74 -9.29
N PHE A 118 31.35 -7.79 -9.27
CA PHE A 118 32.39 -7.60 -10.28
C PHE A 118 33.79 -7.87 -9.73
N GLU A 119 33.90 -8.37 -8.48
CA GLU A 119 35.17 -8.73 -7.88
C GLU A 119 35.88 -9.85 -8.66
N GLY A 120 37.10 -9.58 -9.11
CA GLY A 120 37.91 -10.55 -9.83
C GLY A 120 37.55 -10.71 -11.31
N SER A 121 36.58 -9.96 -11.85
CA SER A 121 36.32 -9.86 -13.29
C SER A 121 36.92 -8.58 -13.87
N GLN A 122 37.07 -8.52 -15.21
CA GLN A 122 37.38 -7.29 -15.95
C GLN A 122 36.09 -6.63 -16.45
N GLY A 123 35.08 -6.53 -15.58
CA GLY A 123 33.76 -5.99 -15.91
C GLY A 123 32.71 -7.06 -16.24
N CYS A 124 31.76 -6.71 -17.11
CA CYS A 124 30.62 -7.55 -17.49
C CYS A 124 31.02 -8.68 -18.46
N GLU A 125 30.73 -9.92 -18.10
CA GLU A 125 30.99 -11.09 -18.96
C GLU A 125 29.74 -11.59 -19.70
N ASN A 126 28.56 -11.23 -19.22
CA ASN A 126 27.27 -11.74 -19.66
C ASN A 126 26.31 -10.58 -19.92
N TYR A 127 25.57 -10.65 -21.02
CA TYR A 127 24.72 -9.55 -21.48
C TYR A 127 23.33 -10.00 -21.91
N ILE A 128 22.32 -9.25 -21.49
CA ILE A 128 20.98 -9.31 -22.05
C ILE A 128 20.72 -8.08 -22.93
N ASP A 129 20.13 -8.30 -24.10
CA ASP A 129 19.97 -7.29 -25.16
C ASP A 129 18.57 -6.69 -25.20
N ALA A 130 17.58 -7.36 -24.60
CA ALA A 130 16.21 -6.86 -24.55
C ALA A 130 15.39 -7.54 -23.44
N LEU A 131 14.33 -6.86 -23.01
CA LEU A 131 13.20 -7.46 -22.31
C LEU A 131 12.00 -7.47 -23.27
N VAL A 132 11.47 -8.65 -23.56
CA VAL A 132 10.33 -8.83 -24.46
C VAL A 132 9.07 -9.16 -23.64
N LEU A 133 8.05 -8.33 -23.76
CA LEU A 133 6.73 -8.56 -23.18
C LEU A 133 5.86 -9.29 -24.22
N SER A 134 5.24 -10.41 -23.85
CA SER A 134 4.38 -11.20 -24.75
C SER A 134 3.09 -11.62 -24.05
N PHE A 135 1.96 -11.46 -24.73
CA PHE A 135 0.69 -11.99 -24.25
C PHE A 135 0.62 -13.53 -24.38
N GLU A 136 0.02 -14.20 -23.40
CA GLU A 136 -0.31 -15.62 -23.52
C GLU A 136 -1.39 -15.86 -24.60
N PRO A 137 -1.44 -17.06 -25.22
CA PRO A 137 -2.53 -17.41 -26.13
C PRO A 137 -3.90 -17.26 -25.45
N GLY A 138 -4.82 -16.51 -26.07
CA GLY A 138 -6.14 -16.25 -25.50
C GLY A 138 -6.18 -15.14 -24.44
N ALA A 139 -5.11 -14.36 -24.31
CA ALA A 139 -5.04 -13.22 -23.41
C ALA A 139 -6.17 -12.20 -23.63
N ASP A 140 -6.45 -11.48 -22.54
CA ASP A 140 -7.30 -10.31 -22.55
C ASP A 140 -6.46 -9.06 -22.85
N TYR A 141 -6.86 -8.33 -23.89
CA TYR A 141 -6.15 -7.15 -24.43
C TYR A 141 -6.71 -5.83 -23.88
N ASP A 142 -7.63 -5.90 -22.91
CA ASP A 142 -8.07 -4.75 -22.14
C ASP A 142 -6.88 -4.02 -21.49
N SER A 143 -7.09 -2.74 -21.21
CA SER A 143 -6.05 -1.86 -20.69
C SER A 143 -5.67 -2.19 -19.24
N ILE A 144 -4.49 -1.75 -18.80
CA ILE A 144 -4.05 -1.86 -17.39
C ILE A 144 -5.12 -1.28 -16.47
N LEU A 145 -5.66 -0.11 -16.82
CA LEU A 145 -6.71 0.57 -16.07
C LEU A 145 -8.01 -0.28 -15.98
N SER A 146 -8.43 -0.92 -17.07
CA SER A 146 -9.64 -1.76 -17.10
C SER A 146 -9.50 -2.93 -16.12
N HIS A 147 -8.35 -3.59 -16.13
CA HIS A 147 -8.06 -4.67 -15.18
C HIS A 147 -7.92 -4.20 -13.74
N ALA A 148 -7.35 -3.02 -13.51
CA ALA A 148 -7.20 -2.43 -12.17
C ALA A 148 -8.56 -2.14 -11.50
N THR A 149 -9.51 -1.65 -12.29
CA THR A 149 -10.85 -1.22 -11.82
C THR A 149 -11.91 -2.33 -11.91
N ALA A 150 -11.54 -3.52 -12.41
CA ALA A 150 -12.42 -4.69 -12.48
C ALA A 150 -12.92 -5.13 -11.08
N PRO A 151 -13.98 -5.97 -11.00
CA PRO A 151 -14.43 -6.54 -9.73
C PRO A 151 -13.26 -7.22 -8.99
N VAL A 152 -13.18 -7.03 -7.66
CA VAL A 152 -12.04 -7.49 -6.84
C VAL A 152 -11.73 -8.98 -7.03
N GLU A 153 -12.75 -9.80 -7.30
CA GLU A 153 -12.61 -11.25 -7.52
C GLU A 153 -11.79 -11.59 -8.77
N LYS A 154 -11.74 -10.69 -9.77
CA LYS A 154 -10.99 -10.89 -11.02
C LYS A 154 -9.56 -10.36 -10.95
N ARG A 155 -9.27 -9.44 -10.02
CA ARG A 155 -7.99 -8.71 -9.99
C ARG A 155 -6.79 -9.63 -9.80
N LYS A 156 -6.90 -10.63 -8.91
CA LYS A 156 -5.77 -11.53 -8.58
C LYS A 156 -5.19 -12.24 -9.81
N ASP A 157 -6.05 -12.82 -10.64
CA ASP A 157 -5.58 -13.54 -11.82
C ASP A 157 -5.18 -12.58 -12.95
N ALA A 158 -5.78 -11.39 -13.01
CA ALA A 158 -5.36 -10.33 -13.93
C ALA A 158 -3.99 -9.71 -13.59
N GLU A 159 -3.43 -9.97 -12.40
CA GLU A 159 -2.11 -9.49 -11.99
C GLU A 159 -1.00 -10.54 -12.14
N GLY A 160 -1.31 -11.75 -12.62
CA GLY A 160 -0.36 -12.85 -12.74
C GLY A 160 0.57 -12.75 -13.96
N TYR A 161 1.83 -13.16 -13.78
CA TYR A 161 2.84 -13.16 -14.84
C TYR A 161 3.92 -14.23 -14.64
N LYS A 162 4.70 -14.47 -15.69
CA LYS A 162 5.95 -15.22 -15.69
C LYS A 162 7.08 -14.33 -16.19
N LEU A 163 8.23 -14.35 -15.51
CA LEU A 163 9.44 -13.62 -15.89
C LEU A 163 10.62 -14.59 -15.98
N SER A 164 11.26 -14.66 -17.13
CA SER A 164 12.49 -15.41 -17.35
C SER A 164 13.62 -14.47 -17.77
N VAL A 165 14.75 -14.51 -17.09
CA VAL A 165 15.95 -13.74 -17.46
C VAL A 165 17.11 -14.72 -17.61
N PRO A 166 17.61 -14.96 -18.83
CA PRO A 166 18.73 -15.86 -19.06
C PRO A 166 20.06 -15.20 -18.69
N THR A 167 21.16 -15.96 -18.79
CA THR A 167 22.51 -15.38 -18.69
C THR A 167 22.95 -14.64 -19.94
N ALA A 168 22.33 -14.89 -21.09
CA ALA A 168 22.60 -14.15 -22.32
C ALA A 168 21.37 -14.09 -23.24
N GLY A 169 21.30 -13.07 -24.10
CA GLY A 169 20.24 -12.93 -25.11
C GLY A 169 19.06 -12.10 -24.62
N ARG A 170 17.83 -12.64 -24.65
CA ARG A 170 16.61 -11.87 -24.36
C ARG A 170 15.91 -12.36 -23.09
N ALA A 171 15.52 -11.43 -22.24
CA ALA A 171 14.61 -11.68 -21.14
C ALA A 171 13.16 -11.62 -21.63
N HIS A 172 12.25 -12.30 -20.93
CA HIS A 172 10.84 -12.39 -21.31
C HIS A 172 9.91 -12.19 -20.13
N VAL A 173 8.86 -11.39 -20.31
CA VAL A 173 7.68 -11.34 -19.44
C VAL A 173 6.49 -11.85 -20.23
N VAL A 174 5.77 -12.81 -19.67
CA VAL A 174 4.60 -13.42 -20.28
C VAL A 174 3.41 -13.35 -19.32
N ALA A 175 2.25 -12.88 -19.79
CA ALA A 175 1.05 -12.78 -18.96
C ALA A 175 -0.24 -12.85 -19.79
N GLY A 176 -1.35 -13.18 -19.13
CA GLY A 176 -2.68 -13.25 -19.75
C GLY A 176 -3.39 -11.89 -19.90
N THR A 177 -2.81 -10.81 -19.39
CA THR A 177 -3.41 -9.47 -19.33
C THR A 177 -2.34 -8.38 -19.43
N ALA A 178 -2.74 -7.16 -19.80
CA ALA A 178 -1.84 -6.00 -19.80
C ALA A 178 -1.35 -5.65 -18.39
N LEU A 179 -2.22 -5.79 -17.39
CA LEU A 179 -1.87 -5.60 -15.98
C LEU A 179 -0.82 -6.61 -15.50
N GLY A 180 -0.94 -7.88 -15.87
CA GLY A 180 0.07 -8.91 -15.55
C GLY A 180 1.42 -8.59 -16.20
N LEU A 181 1.42 -8.19 -17.48
CA LEU A 181 2.64 -7.72 -18.15
C LEU A 181 3.28 -6.53 -17.42
N PHE A 182 2.46 -5.58 -16.98
CA PHE A 182 2.94 -4.44 -16.17
C PHE A 182 3.56 -4.90 -14.84
N ARG A 183 2.94 -5.84 -14.11
CA ARG A 183 3.51 -6.37 -12.86
C ARG A 183 4.84 -7.10 -13.08
N GLY A 184 4.96 -7.85 -14.17
CA GLY A 184 6.20 -8.51 -14.54
C GLY A 184 7.30 -7.54 -14.94
N LEU A 185 6.95 -6.48 -15.68
CA LEU A 185 7.84 -5.37 -15.99
C LEU A 185 8.37 -4.68 -14.73
N THR A 186 7.48 -4.36 -13.77
CA THR A 186 7.88 -3.78 -12.47
C THR A 186 8.84 -4.70 -11.71
N THR A 187 8.64 -6.02 -11.75
CA THR A 187 9.57 -6.97 -11.13
C THR A 187 10.93 -6.97 -11.82
N PHE A 188 10.97 -6.89 -13.14
CA PHE A 188 12.22 -6.77 -13.88
C PHE A 188 12.95 -5.45 -13.52
N GLU A 189 12.25 -4.32 -13.49
CA GLU A 189 12.84 -3.03 -13.08
C GLU A 189 13.47 -3.12 -11.68
N ASN A 190 12.79 -3.78 -10.73
CA ASN A 190 13.31 -3.99 -9.36
C ASN A 190 14.50 -4.98 -9.28
N LEU A 191 14.80 -5.73 -10.35
CA LEU A 191 15.99 -6.59 -10.45
C LEU A 191 17.20 -5.86 -11.04
N VAL A 192 17.00 -4.70 -11.67
CA VAL A 192 18.07 -3.94 -12.31
C VAL A 192 18.65 -2.93 -11.33
N TYR A 193 19.96 -3.03 -11.13
CA TYR A 193 20.75 -2.11 -10.32
C TYR A 193 21.79 -1.39 -11.18
N HIS A 194 22.30 -0.27 -10.68
CA HIS A 194 23.31 0.56 -11.32
C HIS A 194 24.59 0.61 -10.48
N ALA A 195 25.74 0.43 -11.13
CA ALA A 195 27.06 0.60 -10.53
C ALA A 195 27.92 1.55 -11.37
N ASP A 196 28.86 2.25 -10.72
CA ASP A 196 29.81 3.13 -11.41
C ASP A 196 30.68 2.32 -12.39
N GLY A 197 30.58 2.64 -13.69
CA GLY A 197 31.28 1.89 -14.73
C GLY A 197 32.80 1.90 -14.59
N SER A 198 33.37 2.99 -14.06
CA SER A 198 34.81 3.12 -13.86
C SER A 198 35.29 2.22 -12.71
N ALA A 199 34.47 2.08 -11.66
CA ALA A 199 34.74 1.16 -10.56
C ALA A 199 34.62 -0.30 -11.01
N VAL A 200 33.61 -0.61 -11.84
CA VAL A 200 33.41 -1.95 -12.43
C VAL A 200 34.59 -2.35 -13.32
N ALA A 201 35.06 -1.48 -14.21
CA ALA A 201 36.16 -1.82 -15.12
C ALA A 201 37.53 -1.93 -14.43
N SER A 202 37.72 -1.22 -13.32
CA SER A 202 38.96 -1.30 -12.53
C SER A 202 39.00 -2.48 -11.57
N GLY A 203 37.89 -3.22 -11.40
CA GLY A 203 37.78 -4.30 -10.41
C GLY A 203 37.96 -3.81 -8.96
N SER A 204 37.74 -2.52 -8.72
CA SER A 204 37.97 -1.87 -7.43
C SER A 204 36.76 -2.01 -6.52
N THR A 205 36.97 -2.54 -5.31
CA THR A 205 35.95 -2.61 -4.25
C THR A 205 35.96 -1.37 -3.35
N GLN A 206 36.84 -0.39 -3.63
CA GLN A 206 36.89 0.81 -2.82
C GLN A 206 35.66 1.68 -3.07
N THR A 207 34.97 1.98 -1.98
CA THR A 207 33.78 2.83 -1.96
C THR A 207 34.01 4.13 -2.71
N ALA A 208 33.00 4.61 -3.43
CA ALA A 208 32.85 6.00 -3.84
C ALA A 208 32.70 6.94 -2.61
N SER A 209 33.65 6.93 -1.67
CA SER A 209 33.96 8.11 -0.87
C SER A 209 34.70 9.05 -1.80
N GLY A 210 34.10 10.20 -2.15
CA GLY A 210 34.60 11.16 -3.13
C GLY A 210 35.96 11.80 -2.84
N GLN A 211 37.00 11.00 -2.67
CA GLN A 211 38.40 11.39 -2.73
C GLN A 211 39.05 10.61 -3.88
N VAL A 212 38.90 11.15 -5.08
CA VAL A 212 39.77 10.81 -6.20
C VAL A 212 41.20 11.20 -5.78
N PRO A 213 42.20 10.30 -5.85
CA PRO A 213 43.58 10.67 -5.66
C PRO A 213 43.95 11.75 -6.68
N LEU A 214 44.38 12.94 -6.22
CA LEU A 214 44.95 13.97 -7.08
C LEU A 214 46.18 13.38 -7.79
N GLY A 215 46.02 12.98 -9.05
CA GLY A 215 47.11 12.48 -9.88
C GLY A 215 46.76 11.42 -10.92
N SER A 216 45.54 10.88 -10.93
CA SER A 216 45.10 9.99 -12.03
C SER A 216 44.45 10.80 -13.15
N SER A 217 45.04 10.68 -14.33
CA SER A 217 44.47 11.16 -15.60
C SER A 217 43.11 10.47 -15.80
N VAL A 218 42.01 11.21 -15.64
CA VAL A 218 40.66 10.73 -15.95
C VAL A 218 40.51 10.69 -17.47
N THR A 219 40.88 9.57 -18.06
CA THR A 219 40.54 9.22 -19.45
C THR A 219 39.15 8.59 -19.45
N GLU A 220 38.19 9.26 -20.11
CA GLU A 220 36.77 8.85 -20.29
C GLU A 220 36.03 8.38 -19.03
N THR A 221 35.11 9.23 -18.54
CA THR A 221 34.08 8.78 -17.60
C THR A 221 33.28 7.64 -18.24
N GLN A 222 33.46 6.44 -17.74
CA GLN A 222 32.74 5.26 -18.24
C GLN A 222 31.29 5.35 -17.79
N GLU A 223 30.33 5.07 -18.69
CA GLU A 223 28.90 5.08 -18.36
C GLU A 223 28.59 4.10 -17.23
N ASP A 224 27.62 4.45 -16.36
CA ASP A 224 27.14 3.57 -15.31
C ASP A 224 26.64 2.24 -15.90
N VAL A 225 26.97 1.15 -15.24
CA VAL A 225 26.60 -0.21 -15.66
C VAL A 225 25.27 -0.58 -15.02
N ALA A 226 24.26 -0.84 -15.85
CA ALA A 226 23.01 -1.46 -15.42
C ALA A 226 23.15 -2.99 -15.44
N TYR A 227 22.83 -3.66 -14.33
CA TYR A 227 23.03 -5.11 -14.17
C TYR A 227 22.00 -5.75 -13.24
N ALA A 228 21.86 -7.06 -13.35
CA ALA A 228 21.04 -7.89 -12.46
C ALA A 228 21.88 -9.07 -11.90
N PRO A 229 21.98 -9.25 -10.57
CA PRO A 229 22.78 -10.30 -9.96
C PRO A 229 22.00 -11.61 -9.76
N PHE A 230 22.66 -12.76 -9.89
CA PHE A 230 22.07 -14.09 -9.68
C PHE A 230 21.16 -14.61 -10.81
N ALA A 231 21.39 -14.19 -12.05
CA ALA A 231 20.81 -14.85 -13.21
C ALA A 231 21.33 -16.31 -13.35
N PRO A 232 20.59 -17.20 -14.06
CA PRO A 232 19.27 -16.95 -14.64
C PRO A 232 18.16 -16.83 -13.58
N TYR A 233 17.09 -16.10 -13.88
CA TYR A 233 15.87 -16.05 -13.07
C TYR A 233 14.74 -16.79 -13.79
N GLU A 234 13.97 -17.57 -13.04
CA GLU A 234 12.64 -18.06 -13.44
C GLU A 234 11.65 -17.72 -12.34
N ILE A 235 10.73 -16.82 -12.64
CA ILE A 235 9.74 -16.28 -11.70
C ILE A 235 8.33 -16.54 -12.25
N GLU A 236 7.47 -17.11 -11.41
CA GLU A 236 6.03 -17.23 -11.66
C GLU A 236 5.33 -16.58 -10.46
N ASP A 237 4.57 -15.52 -10.70
CA ASP A 237 4.07 -14.70 -9.60
C ASP A 237 2.66 -14.16 -9.85
N LYS A 238 1.93 -14.00 -8.75
CA LYS A 238 0.63 -13.36 -8.64
C LYS A 238 0.33 -13.05 -7.18
N PRO A 239 -0.48 -12.03 -6.86
CA PRO A 239 -0.74 -11.68 -5.46
C PRO A 239 -1.54 -12.76 -4.73
N ALA A 240 -1.36 -12.87 -3.42
CA ALA A 240 -2.16 -13.71 -2.54
C ALA A 240 -3.56 -13.12 -2.33
N PHE A 241 -3.65 -11.79 -2.20
CA PHE A 241 -4.88 -11.05 -1.95
C PHE A 241 -5.14 -9.99 -3.02
N PRO A 242 -6.39 -9.83 -3.47
CA PRO A 242 -6.74 -8.87 -4.53
C PRO A 242 -6.80 -7.40 -4.06
N TRP A 243 -6.82 -7.11 -2.76
CA TRP A 243 -6.93 -5.75 -2.21
C TRP A 243 -5.70 -5.36 -1.39
N ARG A 244 -4.92 -4.38 -1.85
CA ARG A 244 -3.68 -3.95 -1.20
C ARG A 244 -3.59 -2.43 -1.24
N ALA A 245 -4.00 -1.80 -0.14
CA ALA A 245 -4.39 -0.40 -0.16
C ALA A 245 -3.50 0.53 0.68
N VAL A 246 -3.48 1.79 0.26
CA VAL A 246 -3.08 2.94 1.08
C VAL A 246 -4.26 3.89 1.14
N LEU A 247 -4.68 4.26 2.36
CA LEU A 247 -5.58 5.39 2.60
C LEU A 247 -4.76 6.65 2.87
N LEU A 248 -5.08 7.73 2.16
CA LEU A 248 -4.57 9.08 2.44
C LEU A 248 -5.75 10.00 2.74
N ASP A 249 -5.74 10.57 3.94
CA ASP A 249 -6.61 11.67 4.34
C ASP A 249 -6.11 12.97 3.71
N THR A 250 -6.93 13.59 2.87
CA THR A 250 -6.62 14.86 2.20
C THR A 250 -7.46 16.03 2.70
N SER A 251 -8.24 15.80 3.77
CA SER A 251 -9.11 16.78 4.39
C SER A 251 -8.46 17.43 5.61
N ARG A 252 -7.89 16.64 6.54
CA ARG A 252 -7.25 17.20 7.74
C ARG A 252 -6.06 18.07 7.35
N HIS A 253 -5.26 17.62 6.38
CA HIS A 253 -4.33 18.46 5.63
C HIS A 253 -4.44 18.21 4.12
N PHE A 254 -4.22 19.25 3.32
CA PHE A 254 -4.26 19.17 1.86
C PHE A 254 -2.92 18.65 1.29
N PHE A 255 -3.01 17.82 0.25
CA PHE A 255 -1.86 17.29 -0.51
C PHE A 255 -1.95 17.70 -1.97
N SER A 256 -0.90 18.26 -2.56
CA SER A 256 -0.95 18.63 -3.97
C SER A 256 -1.04 17.39 -4.87
N LYS A 257 -1.67 17.54 -6.03
CA LYS A 257 -1.72 16.50 -7.06
C LYS A 257 -0.33 15.91 -7.37
N PRO A 258 0.75 16.70 -7.59
CA PRO A 258 2.10 16.15 -7.77
C PRO A 258 2.56 15.22 -6.65
N SER A 259 2.28 15.54 -5.37
CA SER A 259 2.62 14.68 -4.24
C SER A 259 1.84 13.35 -4.27
N ILE A 260 0.54 13.41 -4.60
CA ILE A 260 -0.29 12.21 -4.78
C ILE A 260 0.24 11.35 -5.94
N LEU A 261 0.57 11.94 -7.08
CA LEU A 261 1.10 11.20 -8.24
C LEU A 261 2.43 10.50 -7.90
N LYS A 262 3.31 11.16 -7.14
CA LYS A 262 4.58 10.58 -6.66
C LYS A 262 4.35 9.41 -5.69
N MET A 263 3.36 9.51 -4.81
CA MET A 263 2.96 8.40 -3.96
C MET A 263 2.47 7.21 -4.80
N LEU A 264 1.65 7.47 -5.83
CA LEU A 264 1.13 6.44 -6.73
C LEU A 264 2.25 5.72 -7.52
N ASP A 265 3.31 6.44 -7.94
CA ASP A 265 4.50 5.80 -8.51
C ASP A 265 5.12 4.81 -7.51
N THR A 266 5.27 5.22 -6.24
CA THR A 266 5.86 4.36 -5.20
C THR A 266 4.96 3.18 -4.86
N MET A 267 3.63 3.37 -4.82
CA MET A 267 2.66 2.29 -4.67
C MET A 267 2.79 1.25 -5.79
N ALA A 268 2.94 1.71 -7.04
CA ALA A 268 3.10 0.83 -8.19
C ALA A 268 4.40 0.02 -8.13
N MET A 269 5.51 0.63 -7.71
CA MET A 269 6.81 -0.04 -7.53
C MET A 269 6.74 -1.25 -6.59
N VAL A 270 5.88 -1.17 -5.57
CA VAL A 270 5.66 -2.27 -4.60
C VAL A 270 4.35 -3.03 -4.83
N LYS A 271 3.69 -2.83 -5.97
CA LYS A 271 2.48 -3.56 -6.39
C LYS A 271 1.28 -3.42 -5.44
N LEU A 272 1.17 -2.30 -4.71
CA LEU A 272 -0.09 -1.86 -4.12
C LEU A 272 -1.05 -1.49 -5.26
N ASN A 273 -2.35 -1.76 -5.10
CA ASN A 273 -3.31 -1.68 -6.20
C ASN A 273 -4.62 -0.95 -5.85
N VAL A 274 -4.75 -0.42 -4.63
CA VAL A 274 -5.88 0.43 -4.26
C VAL A 274 -5.36 1.70 -3.58
N PHE A 275 -5.77 2.84 -4.09
CA PHE A 275 -5.61 4.13 -3.43
C PHE A 275 -6.97 4.54 -2.85
N HIS A 276 -7.09 4.47 -1.53
CA HIS A 276 -8.27 4.92 -0.81
C HIS A 276 -8.11 6.43 -0.53
N LEU A 277 -8.80 7.24 -1.31
CA LEU A 277 -8.76 8.69 -1.23
C LEU A 277 -9.88 9.18 -0.30
N HIS A 278 -9.54 9.34 0.97
CA HIS A 278 -10.40 9.99 1.96
C HIS A 278 -10.34 11.51 1.70
N ILE A 279 -11.31 12.01 0.92
CA ILE A 279 -11.20 13.32 0.28
C ILE A 279 -11.82 14.46 1.09
N THR A 280 -12.71 14.16 2.02
CA THR A 280 -13.48 15.15 2.79
C THR A 280 -13.63 14.69 4.23
N ASP A 281 -13.65 15.63 5.17
CA ASP A 281 -13.91 15.38 6.59
C ASP A 281 -14.41 16.68 7.24
N SER A 282 -14.61 16.69 8.56
CA SER A 282 -15.02 17.83 9.37
C SER A 282 -14.10 19.05 9.24
N ASN A 283 -12.83 18.88 8.89
CA ASN A 283 -11.84 19.95 8.85
C ASN A 283 -11.82 20.74 7.54
N SER A 284 -11.98 20.09 6.38
CA SER A 284 -12.03 20.78 5.10
C SER A 284 -12.80 20.01 4.02
N TRP A 285 -13.26 20.76 3.01
CA TRP A 285 -13.87 20.23 1.80
C TRP A 285 -13.03 20.65 0.58
N PRO A 286 -12.02 19.88 0.18
CA PRO A 286 -11.16 20.22 -0.96
C PRO A 286 -11.74 19.79 -2.32
N LEU A 287 -12.81 19.00 -2.39
CA LEU A 287 -13.34 18.49 -3.66
C LEU A 287 -14.29 19.51 -4.33
N ASP A 288 -13.88 20.10 -5.45
CA ASP A 288 -14.70 21.03 -6.23
C ASP A 288 -15.54 20.28 -7.27
N LEU A 289 -16.82 20.07 -6.94
CA LEU A 289 -17.83 19.51 -7.83
C LEU A 289 -18.66 20.62 -8.43
N HIS A 290 -18.82 20.63 -9.75
CA HIS A 290 -19.62 21.64 -10.45
C HIS A 290 -21.05 21.73 -9.94
N GLU A 291 -21.66 20.59 -9.56
CA GLU A 291 -23.03 20.53 -9.03
C GLU A 291 -23.15 21.04 -7.58
N PHE A 292 -22.05 21.04 -6.83
CA PHE A 292 -21.99 21.46 -5.42
C PHE A 292 -20.88 22.49 -5.16
N PRO A 293 -20.85 23.61 -5.89
CA PRO A 293 -19.69 24.51 -5.90
C PRO A 293 -19.50 25.22 -4.56
N LEU A 294 -20.56 25.36 -3.75
CA LEU A 294 -20.50 26.01 -2.45
C LEU A 294 -19.69 25.21 -1.43
N LEU A 295 -19.61 23.87 -1.56
CA LEU A 295 -18.88 23.03 -0.62
C LEU A 295 -17.39 23.36 -0.63
N ALA A 296 -16.75 23.37 -1.80
CA ALA A 296 -15.35 23.75 -1.92
C ALA A 296 -15.12 25.26 -1.71
N GLN A 297 -16.00 26.12 -2.24
CA GLN A 297 -15.87 27.57 -2.10
C GLN A 297 -15.81 28.04 -0.65
N LYS A 298 -16.51 27.33 0.26
CA LYS A 298 -16.57 27.70 1.67
C LYS A 298 -15.84 26.75 2.61
N GLY A 299 -15.69 25.48 2.23
CA GLY A 299 -15.09 24.45 3.05
C GLY A 299 -13.62 24.15 2.76
N ALA A 300 -13.07 24.58 1.62
CA ALA A 300 -11.65 24.38 1.33
C ALA A 300 -10.75 25.29 2.19
N TYR A 301 -9.55 24.80 2.52
CA TYR A 301 -8.52 25.65 3.12
C TYR A 301 -8.15 26.83 2.20
N ARG A 302 -7.64 27.93 2.78
CA ARG A 302 -7.23 29.12 2.02
C ARG A 302 -6.18 28.81 0.94
N GLY A 303 -6.29 29.49 -0.20
CA GLY A 303 -5.41 29.30 -1.36
C GLY A 303 -5.98 28.26 -2.35
N PRO A 304 -5.23 27.85 -3.39
CA PRO A 304 -5.67 26.82 -4.33
C PRO A 304 -5.53 25.40 -3.73
N ARG A 305 -6.13 25.17 -2.57
CA ARG A 305 -6.14 23.87 -1.85
C ARG A 305 -7.42 23.11 -2.17
N VAL A 306 -7.61 22.87 -3.46
CA VAL A 306 -8.83 22.32 -4.03
C VAL A 306 -8.44 21.31 -5.10
N TYR A 307 -9.18 20.21 -5.20
CA TYR A 307 -9.12 19.26 -6.30
C TYR A 307 -10.30 19.55 -7.22
N SER A 308 -10.02 20.05 -8.42
CA SER A 308 -11.05 20.13 -9.46
C SER A 308 -11.48 18.72 -9.89
N GLU A 309 -12.66 18.58 -10.49
CA GLU A 309 -13.06 17.31 -11.10
C GLU A 309 -12.03 16.79 -12.11
N GLN A 310 -11.32 17.68 -12.81
CA GLN A 310 -10.26 17.30 -13.74
C GLN A 310 -9.01 16.77 -13.01
N ASP A 311 -8.67 17.35 -11.85
CA ASP A 311 -7.57 16.83 -11.03
C ASP A 311 -7.86 15.42 -10.54
N VAL A 312 -9.09 15.16 -10.09
CA VAL A 312 -9.51 13.82 -9.69
C VAL A 312 -9.46 12.86 -10.89
N ARG A 313 -10.01 13.24 -12.05
CA ARG A 313 -9.94 12.41 -13.26
C ARG A 313 -8.51 12.10 -13.70
N ASP A 314 -7.60 13.07 -13.55
CA ASP A 314 -6.18 12.87 -13.84
C ASP A 314 -5.51 11.93 -12.84
N ILE A 315 -5.81 12.04 -11.54
CA ILE A 315 -5.32 11.13 -10.50
C ILE A 315 -5.82 9.70 -10.77
N VAL A 316 -7.11 9.53 -11.06
CA VAL A 316 -7.74 8.24 -11.39
C VAL A 316 -7.06 7.60 -12.61
N ARG A 317 -6.89 8.36 -13.69
CA ARG A 317 -6.21 7.87 -14.90
C ARG A 317 -4.77 7.49 -14.63
N TYR A 318 -4.01 8.36 -13.96
CA TYR A 318 -2.60 8.14 -13.66
C TYR A 318 -2.37 6.89 -12.79
N ALA A 319 -3.24 6.69 -11.79
CA ALA A 319 -3.28 5.51 -10.94
C ALA A 319 -3.63 4.25 -11.76
N GLY A 320 -4.68 4.32 -12.59
CA GLY A 320 -5.13 3.21 -13.41
C GLY A 320 -4.08 2.71 -14.40
N GLU A 321 -3.33 3.63 -15.04
CA GLU A 321 -2.18 3.31 -15.92
C GLU A 321 -1.01 2.61 -15.19
N ARG A 322 -1.07 2.55 -13.85
CA ARG A 322 -0.12 1.86 -12.95
C ARG A 322 -0.76 0.69 -12.22
N GLY A 323 -1.96 0.29 -12.65
CA GLY A 323 -2.67 -0.82 -12.04
C GLY A 323 -3.20 -0.50 -10.64
N ILE A 324 -3.52 0.76 -10.35
CA ILE A 324 -4.06 1.20 -9.05
C ILE A 324 -5.49 1.69 -9.27
N ASP A 325 -6.44 1.11 -8.54
CA ASP A 325 -7.82 1.59 -8.46
C ASP A 325 -7.93 2.73 -7.45
N VAL A 326 -8.66 3.80 -7.77
CA VAL A 326 -8.87 4.94 -6.86
C VAL A 326 -10.28 4.82 -6.27
N VAL A 327 -10.34 4.39 -5.02
CA VAL A 327 -11.56 4.32 -4.22
C VAL A 327 -11.70 5.65 -3.50
N MET A 328 -12.67 6.46 -3.89
CA MET A 328 -12.97 7.72 -3.21
C MET A 328 -13.90 7.45 -2.03
N GLU A 329 -13.65 8.15 -0.93
CA GLU A 329 -14.54 8.18 0.24
C GLU A 329 -15.04 9.60 0.48
N ILE A 330 -16.36 9.72 0.65
CA ILE A 330 -17.01 10.86 1.31
C ILE A 330 -17.69 10.28 2.54
N ASP A 331 -17.06 10.47 3.69
CA ASP A 331 -17.52 9.91 4.95
C ASP A 331 -18.82 10.60 5.43
N THR A 332 -19.81 9.77 5.76
CA THR A 332 -21.12 10.21 6.24
C THR A 332 -21.74 9.17 7.18
N PRO A 333 -22.62 9.57 8.12
CA PRO A 333 -23.02 10.96 8.40
C PRO A 333 -22.10 11.67 9.40
N GLY A 334 -21.17 10.96 10.04
CA GLY A 334 -20.10 11.55 10.85
C GLY A 334 -19.14 12.38 9.99
N HIS A 335 -18.14 13.00 10.61
CA HIS A 335 -17.04 13.63 9.87
C HIS A 335 -17.45 14.66 8.80
N THR A 336 -18.56 15.38 9.02
CA THR A 336 -19.12 16.30 8.01
C THR A 336 -19.29 17.73 8.51
N SER A 337 -18.64 18.13 9.61
CA SER A 337 -18.84 19.46 10.18
C SER A 337 -18.68 20.58 9.13
N ILE A 338 -17.67 20.48 8.25
CA ILE A 338 -17.35 21.50 7.26
C ILE A 338 -18.48 21.81 6.27
N ILE A 339 -19.39 20.87 6.02
CA ILE A 339 -20.55 21.09 5.15
C ILE A 339 -21.40 22.24 5.70
N GLY A 340 -21.37 22.48 7.01
CA GLY A 340 -22.08 23.57 7.69
C GLY A 340 -21.66 24.98 7.23
N GLU A 341 -20.47 25.15 6.66
CA GLU A 341 -20.05 26.43 6.07
C GLU A 341 -20.88 26.78 4.83
N ALA A 342 -21.24 25.77 4.04
CA ALA A 342 -22.11 25.88 2.87
C ALA A 342 -23.59 25.77 3.21
N TYR A 343 -23.96 24.79 4.02
CA TYR A 343 -25.31 24.37 4.36
C TYR A 343 -25.47 24.27 5.88
N PRO A 344 -25.57 25.40 6.62
CA PRO A 344 -25.61 25.40 8.08
C PRO A 344 -26.80 24.62 8.67
N ASP A 345 -27.92 24.56 7.93
CA ASP A 345 -29.12 23.84 8.33
C ASP A 345 -29.01 22.32 8.16
N TYR A 346 -27.92 21.81 7.56
CA TYR A 346 -27.73 20.37 7.35
C TYR A 346 -26.91 19.68 8.45
N ILE A 347 -26.23 20.45 9.32
CA ILE A 347 -25.30 19.92 10.32
C ILE A 347 -25.84 20.05 11.75
N ALA A 348 -26.02 18.90 12.41
CA ALA A 348 -26.23 18.81 13.84
C ALA A 348 -24.93 19.14 14.58
N CYS A 349 -25.03 19.89 15.67
CA CYS A 349 -23.91 20.25 16.54
C CYS A 349 -22.73 20.97 15.88
N HIS A 350 -22.96 21.69 14.78
CA HIS A 350 -21.92 22.44 14.09
C HIS A 350 -21.12 23.36 15.02
N ASP A 351 -19.79 23.15 15.07
CA ASP A 351 -18.80 23.84 15.93
C ASP A 351 -19.23 23.96 17.40
N LYS A 352 -19.99 22.98 17.92
CA LYS A 352 -20.42 23.00 19.33
C LYS A 352 -19.24 22.80 20.27
N ARG A 353 -19.26 23.56 21.38
CA ARG A 353 -18.27 23.49 22.46
C ARG A 353 -18.94 23.21 23.81
N PRO A 354 -18.33 22.39 24.69
CA PRO A 354 -17.12 21.59 24.45
C PRO A 354 -17.36 20.46 23.45
N TRP A 355 -16.42 20.25 22.53
CA TRP A 355 -16.57 19.26 21.44
C TRP A 355 -16.49 17.81 21.95
N THR A 356 -15.81 17.57 23.08
CA THR A 356 -15.51 16.23 23.66
C THR A 356 -16.73 15.35 23.97
N SER A 357 -17.93 15.94 24.03
CA SER A 357 -19.17 15.20 24.25
C SER A 357 -20.04 15.07 23.00
N ARG A 358 -19.59 15.62 21.88
CA ARG A 358 -20.34 15.74 20.61
C ARG A 358 -19.55 15.26 19.39
N ALA A 359 -18.26 14.99 19.55
CA ALA A 359 -17.38 14.43 18.54
C ALA A 359 -16.17 13.76 19.21
N HIS A 360 -15.52 12.88 18.45
CA HIS A 360 -14.27 12.21 18.84
C HIS A 360 -13.05 13.13 18.67
N GLN A 361 -13.13 14.11 17.77
CA GLN A 361 -12.17 15.18 17.61
C GLN A 361 -12.84 16.48 17.14
N PRO A 362 -12.23 17.66 17.38
CA PRO A 362 -12.76 18.92 16.88
C PRO A 362 -12.48 19.10 15.38
N PRO A 363 -13.36 19.81 14.63
CA PRO A 363 -14.60 20.43 15.10
C PRO A 363 -15.75 19.41 15.24
N ALA A 364 -16.66 19.68 16.17
CA ALA A 364 -17.88 18.88 16.29
C ALA A 364 -18.88 19.22 15.18
N GLY A 365 -19.53 18.21 14.64
CA GLY A 365 -20.60 18.37 13.66
C GLY A 365 -20.80 17.11 12.84
N GLN A 366 -22.06 16.77 12.56
CA GLN A 366 -22.42 15.64 11.69
C GLN A 366 -23.71 15.95 10.93
N LEU A 367 -23.95 15.28 9.81
CA LEU A 367 -25.16 15.44 9.03
C LEU A 367 -26.40 15.13 9.88
N ARG A 368 -27.45 15.95 9.74
CA ARG A 368 -28.78 15.68 10.28
C ARG A 368 -29.46 14.55 9.49
N PHE A 369 -28.95 13.33 9.64
CA PHE A 369 -29.41 12.19 8.85
C PHE A 369 -30.87 11.77 9.10
N ALA A 370 -31.54 12.32 10.13
CA ALA A 370 -32.99 12.18 10.32
C ALA A 370 -33.82 13.05 9.37
N ASP A 371 -33.21 14.04 8.72
CA ASP A 371 -33.85 14.91 7.75
C ASP A 371 -33.81 14.26 6.35
N THR A 372 -34.98 14.16 5.70
CA THR A 372 -35.08 13.59 4.36
C THR A 372 -34.35 14.44 3.32
N GLU A 373 -34.38 15.77 3.46
CA GLU A 373 -33.69 16.67 2.52
C GLU A 373 -32.18 16.45 2.57
N VAL A 374 -31.64 16.24 3.78
CA VAL A 374 -30.22 15.94 3.98
C VAL A 374 -29.84 14.58 3.37
N ALA A 375 -30.69 13.55 3.54
CA ALA A 375 -30.46 12.25 2.90
C ALA A 375 -30.48 12.33 1.36
N GLU A 376 -31.39 13.12 0.79
CA GLU A 376 -31.47 13.36 -0.65
C GLU A 376 -30.28 14.18 -1.17
N PHE A 377 -29.84 15.19 -0.41
CA PHE A 377 -28.63 15.94 -0.69
C PHE A 377 -27.41 15.03 -0.74
N THR A 378 -27.20 14.18 0.27
CA THR A 378 -26.08 13.24 0.31
C THR A 378 -26.12 12.25 -0.85
N SER A 379 -27.31 11.76 -1.22
CA SER A 379 -27.47 10.85 -2.36
C SER A 379 -27.01 11.50 -3.67
N LYS A 380 -27.43 12.74 -3.94
CA LYS A 380 -27.00 13.51 -5.12
C LYS A 380 -25.51 13.84 -5.08
N LEU A 381 -24.98 14.14 -3.91
CA LEU A 381 -23.56 14.39 -3.68
C LEU A 381 -22.71 13.16 -4.01
N PHE A 382 -23.12 11.97 -3.56
CA PHE A 382 -22.47 10.72 -3.93
C PHE A 382 -22.54 10.48 -5.44
N GLN A 383 -23.69 10.74 -6.08
CA GLN A 383 -23.81 10.62 -7.54
C GLN A 383 -22.81 11.53 -8.28
N ALA A 384 -22.70 12.80 -7.88
CA ALA A 384 -21.75 13.73 -8.48
C ALA A 384 -20.29 13.29 -8.25
N ALA A 385 -19.94 12.85 -7.05
CA ALA A 385 -18.60 12.35 -6.72
C ALA A 385 -18.23 11.06 -7.49
N MET A 386 -19.17 10.13 -7.64
CA MET A 386 -18.98 8.90 -8.42
C MET A 386 -18.77 9.16 -9.93
N SER A 387 -19.15 10.34 -10.43
CA SER A 387 -18.98 10.71 -11.85
C SER A 387 -17.53 11.06 -12.22
N VAL A 388 -16.70 11.39 -11.22
CA VAL A 388 -15.28 11.73 -11.43
C VAL A 388 -14.35 10.55 -11.16
N THR A 389 -14.89 9.40 -10.75
CA THR A 389 -14.13 8.17 -10.45
C THR A 389 -14.55 7.00 -11.36
N GLN A 390 -13.70 5.98 -11.44
CA GLN A 390 -13.97 4.77 -12.22
C GLN A 390 -14.11 3.51 -11.37
N SER A 391 -13.71 3.53 -10.09
CA SER A 391 -13.78 2.37 -9.20
C SER A 391 -15.18 1.82 -9.04
N GLN A 392 -15.33 0.50 -9.05
CA GLN A 392 -16.60 -0.15 -8.69
C GLN A 392 -16.95 -0.02 -7.20
N TYR A 393 -16.08 0.58 -6.40
CA TYR A 393 -16.25 0.77 -4.98
C TYR A 393 -16.28 2.26 -4.63
N PHE A 394 -17.08 2.61 -3.62
CA PHE A 394 -17.17 3.97 -3.10
C PHE A 394 -17.30 3.92 -1.59
N GLY A 395 -16.43 4.64 -0.89
CA GLY A 395 -16.46 4.75 0.57
C GLY A 395 -17.56 5.71 1.01
N THR A 396 -18.45 5.24 1.87
CA THR A 396 -19.45 6.09 2.52
C THR A 396 -19.13 6.35 3.99
N GLY A 397 -17.99 5.84 4.47
CA GLY A 397 -17.52 5.91 5.85
C GLY A 397 -18.49 5.28 6.86
N GLY A 398 -18.96 6.08 7.81
CA GLY A 398 -19.91 5.67 8.84
C GLY A 398 -19.28 5.27 10.18
N ASP A 399 -18.05 5.70 10.41
CA ASP A 399 -17.35 5.64 11.69
C ASP A 399 -17.81 6.74 12.65
N GLU A 400 -17.58 6.50 13.95
CA GLU A 400 -17.63 7.51 15.02
C GLU A 400 -18.91 8.38 15.11
N ILE A 401 -20.06 7.90 14.62
CA ILE A 401 -21.34 8.62 14.68
C ILE A 401 -21.70 8.98 16.13
N ASN A 402 -21.84 10.27 16.42
CA ASN A 402 -22.11 10.74 17.76
C ASN A 402 -23.63 10.80 18.05
N MET A 403 -24.16 9.79 18.72
CA MET A 403 -25.59 9.71 19.04
C MET A 403 -26.06 10.86 19.93
N LYS A 404 -25.24 11.29 20.90
CA LYS A 404 -25.57 12.40 21.79
C LYS A 404 -25.76 13.72 21.04
N CYS A 405 -25.02 13.93 19.96
CA CYS A 405 -25.23 15.07 19.09
C CYS A 405 -26.64 15.08 18.49
N MET A 406 -27.09 13.94 17.97
CA MET A 406 -28.43 13.79 17.39
C MET A 406 -29.54 13.93 18.45
N GLU A 407 -29.32 13.37 19.64
CA GLU A 407 -30.27 13.46 20.77
C GLU A 407 -30.51 14.90 21.24
N GLU A 408 -29.49 15.75 21.19
CA GLU A 408 -29.53 17.11 21.74
C GLU A 408 -29.77 18.20 20.66
N ASP A 409 -29.82 17.83 19.38
CA ASP A 409 -30.09 18.76 18.26
C ASP A 409 -31.61 18.91 18.02
N GLU A 410 -32.16 20.08 18.36
CA GLU A 410 -33.61 20.34 18.27
C GLU A 410 -34.23 20.11 16.88
N PRO A 411 -33.62 20.53 15.75
CA PRO A 411 -34.11 20.18 14.42
C PRO A 411 -34.18 18.66 14.19
N THR A 412 -33.13 17.92 14.57
CA THR A 412 -33.11 16.46 14.48
C THR A 412 -34.25 15.83 15.28
N ARG A 413 -34.44 16.25 16.54
CA ARG A 413 -35.53 15.75 17.40
C ARG A 413 -36.91 16.00 16.80
N ARG A 414 -37.10 17.15 16.13
CA ARG A 414 -38.35 17.47 15.43
C ARG A 414 -38.58 16.49 14.28
N SER A 415 -37.59 16.28 13.41
CA SER A 415 -37.69 15.34 12.28
C SER A 415 -37.99 13.91 12.74
N LEU A 416 -37.36 13.46 13.83
CA LEU A 416 -37.64 12.16 14.44
C LEU A 416 -39.08 12.08 14.97
N SER A 417 -39.55 13.11 15.68
CA SER A 417 -40.90 13.15 16.24
C SER A 417 -41.99 13.19 15.17
N GLU A 418 -41.78 13.93 14.09
CA GLU A 418 -42.74 14.04 12.97
C GLU A 418 -42.89 12.71 12.22
N LYS A 419 -41.81 11.95 12.11
CA LYS A 419 -41.79 10.64 11.44
C LYS A 419 -42.13 9.47 12.37
N GLY A 420 -42.12 9.71 13.69
CA GLY A 420 -42.24 8.65 14.70
C GLY A 420 -41.05 7.67 14.67
N TRP A 421 -39.85 8.16 14.36
CA TRP A 421 -38.63 7.37 14.20
C TRP A 421 -37.74 7.41 15.44
N THR A 422 -37.00 6.33 15.69
CA THR A 422 -35.80 6.38 16.54
C THR A 422 -34.59 6.89 15.75
N ILE A 423 -33.47 7.17 16.43
CA ILE A 423 -32.23 7.55 15.75
C ILE A 423 -31.73 6.39 14.85
N GLU A 424 -31.91 5.15 15.28
CA GLU A 424 -31.57 3.96 14.49
C GLU A 424 -32.44 3.82 13.24
N ASP A 425 -33.74 4.13 13.32
CA ASP A 425 -34.62 4.17 12.14
C ASP A 425 -34.15 5.24 11.14
N ALA A 426 -33.75 6.41 11.64
CA ALA A 426 -33.20 7.48 10.82
C ALA A 426 -31.88 7.08 10.15
N LEU A 427 -30.96 6.47 10.90
CA LEU A 427 -29.69 5.98 10.35
C LEU A 427 -29.92 4.90 9.30
N ARG A 428 -30.84 3.96 9.54
CA ARG A 428 -31.25 2.95 8.55
C ARG A 428 -31.78 3.59 7.27
N ASP A 429 -32.73 4.53 7.37
CA ASP A 429 -33.30 5.20 6.20
C ASP A 429 -32.22 5.99 5.42
N PHE A 430 -31.35 6.73 6.11
CA PHE A 430 -30.25 7.45 5.50
C PHE A 430 -29.28 6.51 4.75
N THR A 431 -28.81 5.45 5.41
CA THR A 431 -27.90 4.47 4.81
C THR A 431 -28.55 3.75 3.62
N GLN A 432 -29.81 3.34 3.72
CA GLN A 432 -30.50 2.66 2.63
C GLN A 432 -30.67 3.55 1.40
N ARG A 433 -30.99 4.84 1.57
CA ARG A 433 -31.10 5.79 0.46
C ARG A 433 -29.77 6.02 -0.24
N THR A 434 -28.73 6.34 0.53
CA THR A 434 -27.42 6.64 -0.04
C THR A 434 -26.80 5.41 -0.69
N HIS A 435 -26.92 4.22 -0.07
CA HIS A 435 -26.42 2.97 -0.66
C HIS A 435 -27.25 2.50 -1.86
N ALA A 436 -28.56 2.80 -1.91
CA ALA A 436 -29.36 2.55 -3.11
C ALA A 436 -28.84 3.37 -4.30
N THR A 437 -28.48 4.64 -4.10
CA THR A 437 -27.86 5.47 -5.15
C THR A 437 -26.55 4.88 -5.66
N LEU A 438 -25.70 4.33 -4.78
CA LEU A 438 -24.49 3.62 -5.19
C LEU A 438 -24.83 2.40 -6.06
N ALA A 439 -25.76 1.56 -5.60
CA ALA A 439 -26.15 0.34 -6.31
C ALA A 439 -26.77 0.62 -7.68
N GLU A 440 -27.61 1.65 -7.79
CA GLU A 440 -28.21 2.12 -9.06
C GLU A 440 -27.15 2.60 -10.07
N ASN A 441 -26.01 3.08 -9.58
CA ASN A 441 -24.84 3.48 -10.37
C ASN A 441 -23.79 2.37 -10.50
N GLY A 442 -24.13 1.12 -10.14
CA GLY A 442 -23.25 -0.03 -10.27
C GLY A 442 -22.04 -0.02 -9.33
N ARG A 443 -22.11 0.74 -8.23
CA ARG A 443 -21.06 0.78 -7.20
C ARG A 443 -21.41 -0.08 -5.99
N THR A 444 -20.38 -0.62 -5.36
CA THR A 444 -20.45 -1.32 -4.09
C THR A 444 -19.98 -0.39 -2.97
N ALA A 445 -20.76 -0.29 -1.90
CA ALA A 445 -20.37 0.50 -0.73
C ALA A 445 -19.20 -0.13 0.03
N ILE A 446 -18.29 0.74 0.50
CA ILE A 446 -17.34 0.44 1.57
C ILE A 446 -17.73 1.25 2.80
N VAL A 447 -17.73 0.59 3.96
CA VAL A 447 -18.06 1.21 5.25
C VAL A 447 -17.03 0.84 6.32
N TRP A 448 -16.90 1.67 7.34
CA TRP A 448 -16.18 1.31 8.56
C TRP A 448 -16.96 0.28 9.40
N GLN A 449 -16.24 -0.46 10.24
CA GLN A 449 -16.76 -1.63 10.96
C GLN A 449 -18.02 -1.38 11.81
N GLU A 450 -18.21 -0.18 12.33
CA GLU A 450 -19.35 0.22 13.15
C GLU A 450 -20.67 -0.04 12.44
N MET A 451 -20.73 0.22 11.14
CA MET A 451 -21.94 -0.02 10.34
C MET A 451 -22.37 -1.49 10.35
N ALA A 452 -21.43 -2.42 10.52
CA ALA A 452 -21.72 -3.86 10.54
C ALA A 452 -21.94 -4.42 11.96
N ILE A 453 -21.35 -3.82 12.99
CA ILE A 453 -21.30 -4.42 14.35
C ILE A 453 -21.83 -3.53 15.49
N ALA A 454 -22.02 -2.24 15.25
CA ALA A 454 -22.64 -1.30 16.19
C ALA A 454 -24.02 -0.85 15.68
N TYR A 455 -24.17 -0.66 14.36
CA TYR A 455 -25.39 -0.19 13.71
C TYR A 455 -26.05 -1.28 12.84
N GLU A 456 -26.27 -2.46 13.42
CA GLU A 456 -26.69 -3.67 12.69
C GLU A 456 -28.04 -3.54 11.97
N ASN A 457 -28.91 -2.63 12.44
CA ASN A 457 -30.24 -2.39 11.88
C ASN A 457 -30.25 -1.52 10.62
N THR A 458 -29.08 -1.08 10.15
CA THR A 458 -28.93 -0.28 8.91
C THR A 458 -29.33 -1.06 7.65
N GLY A 459 -29.31 -2.39 7.70
CA GLY A 459 -29.70 -3.24 6.58
C GLY A 459 -28.71 -3.14 5.41
N LEU A 460 -27.41 -3.15 5.72
CA LEU A 460 -26.34 -3.15 4.71
C LEU A 460 -26.56 -4.26 3.67
N ASN A 461 -26.19 -3.95 2.42
CA ASN A 461 -26.19 -4.94 1.36
C ASN A 461 -25.19 -6.06 1.70
N PRO A 462 -25.50 -7.35 1.49
CA PRO A 462 -24.55 -8.45 1.72
C PRO A 462 -23.23 -8.33 0.94
N ASN A 463 -23.23 -7.59 -0.17
CA ASN A 463 -22.03 -7.30 -0.95
C ASN A 463 -21.21 -6.14 -0.37
N THR A 464 -21.67 -5.39 0.64
CA THR A 464 -20.88 -4.32 1.25
C THR A 464 -19.52 -4.84 1.74
N VAL A 465 -18.46 -4.06 1.48
CA VAL A 465 -17.13 -4.31 2.01
C VAL A 465 -16.98 -3.53 3.31
N VAL A 466 -16.44 -4.17 4.34
CA VAL A 466 -16.30 -3.58 5.68
C VAL A 466 -14.82 -3.45 6.03
N GLU A 467 -14.38 -2.25 6.37
CA GLU A 467 -13.00 -1.99 6.82
C GLU A 467 -12.90 -2.14 8.35
N ILE A 468 -12.00 -3.03 8.78
CA ILE A 468 -11.75 -3.30 10.20
C ILE A 468 -10.65 -2.37 10.67
N TRP A 469 -10.96 -1.37 11.49
CA TRP A 469 -10.04 -0.28 11.82
C TRP A 469 -9.72 -0.13 13.31
N VAL A 470 -10.58 -0.57 14.23
CA VAL A 470 -10.33 -0.35 15.68
C VAL A 470 -9.39 -1.41 16.24
N ASP A 471 -9.80 -2.67 16.20
CA ASP A 471 -9.06 -3.81 16.73
C ASP A 471 -9.13 -4.98 15.74
N SER A 472 -7.97 -5.57 15.42
CA SER A 472 -7.89 -6.67 14.47
C SER A 472 -8.75 -7.90 14.84
N ASN A 473 -9.14 -8.06 16.10
CA ASN A 473 -10.02 -9.14 16.55
C ASN A 473 -11.49 -8.95 16.11
N ASP A 474 -11.91 -7.73 15.73
CA ASP A 474 -13.27 -7.48 15.24
C ASP A 474 -13.52 -8.10 13.86
N ALA A 475 -12.47 -8.46 13.13
CA ALA A 475 -12.57 -9.16 11.84
C ALA A 475 -13.48 -10.39 11.91
N ARG A 476 -13.40 -11.16 13.01
CA ARG A 476 -14.25 -12.34 13.20
C ARG A 476 -15.73 -11.97 13.27
N ARG A 477 -16.07 -10.92 14.04
CA ARG A 477 -17.47 -10.49 14.25
C ARG A 477 -18.13 -10.05 12.94
N VAL A 478 -17.37 -9.41 12.06
CA VAL A 478 -17.85 -8.96 10.75
C VAL A 478 -17.99 -10.12 9.77
N VAL A 479 -16.98 -11.00 9.71
CA VAL A 479 -16.99 -12.17 8.84
C VAL A 479 -18.07 -13.20 9.23
N ASP A 480 -18.41 -13.31 10.52
CA ASP A 480 -19.52 -14.13 11.00
C ASP A 480 -20.90 -13.66 10.52
N LYS A 481 -21.01 -12.38 10.17
CA LYS A 481 -22.20 -11.81 9.53
C LYS A 481 -22.21 -12.01 8.01
N GLY A 482 -21.15 -12.59 7.45
CA GLY A 482 -21.04 -12.90 6.03
C GLY A 482 -20.50 -11.77 5.14
N TYR A 483 -20.07 -10.65 5.73
CA TYR A 483 -19.49 -9.53 4.97
C TYR A 483 -18.07 -9.80 4.52
N ARG A 484 -17.70 -9.19 3.40
CA ARG A 484 -16.31 -9.11 2.92
C ARG A 484 -15.57 -8.07 3.73
N ILE A 485 -14.30 -8.32 4.07
CA ILE A 485 -13.50 -7.42 4.90
C ILE A 485 -12.19 -6.98 4.24
N VAL A 486 -11.74 -5.80 4.63
CA VAL A 486 -10.37 -5.31 4.45
C VAL A 486 -9.78 -5.04 5.83
N HIS A 487 -8.59 -5.58 6.09
CA HIS A 487 -7.87 -5.34 7.34
C HIS A 487 -7.21 -3.95 7.33
N ALA A 488 -7.63 -3.05 8.21
CA ALA A 488 -7.08 -1.70 8.38
C ALA A 488 -6.79 -1.36 9.86
N ALA A 489 -6.77 -2.37 10.74
CA ALA A 489 -6.86 -2.18 12.18
C ALA A 489 -5.71 -1.35 12.76
N ALA A 490 -6.04 -0.43 13.66
CA ALA A 490 -5.14 0.55 14.23
C ALA A 490 -4.02 -0.08 15.04
N ASP A 491 -4.20 -1.30 15.56
CA ASP A 491 -3.17 -2.08 16.25
C ASP A 491 -2.03 -2.55 15.32
N TYR A 492 -2.20 -2.49 14.00
CA TYR A 492 -1.20 -2.85 12.98
C TYR A 492 -0.94 -1.80 11.90
N PHE A 493 -1.98 -1.16 11.36
CA PHE A 493 -1.92 -0.53 10.04
C PHE A 493 -2.13 0.99 10.02
N TYR A 494 -2.38 1.62 11.17
CA TYR A 494 -2.44 3.08 11.27
C TYR A 494 -1.03 3.66 11.33
N LEU A 495 -0.70 4.49 10.35
CA LEU A 495 0.65 5.03 10.17
C LEU A 495 0.87 6.35 10.94
N ASP A 496 -0.20 7.03 11.30
CA ASP A 496 -0.21 8.24 12.13
C ASP A 496 0.04 7.96 13.63
N CYS A 497 -0.11 6.72 14.09
CA CYS A 497 0.16 6.34 15.49
C CYS A 497 1.62 6.49 15.89
N GLY A 498 1.87 6.74 17.19
CA GLY A 498 3.22 6.85 17.76
C GLY A 498 3.82 8.25 17.75
N GLN A 499 3.09 9.25 17.27
CA GLN A 499 3.43 10.66 17.40
C GLN A 499 2.94 11.24 18.74
N GLY A 500 3.41 12.42 19.13
CA GLY A 500 2.83 13.16 20.26
C GLY A 500 1.40 13.59 19.95
N GLY A 501 0.52 13.68 20.95
CA GLY A 501 -0.87 14.08 20.75
C GLY A 501 -0.96 15.52 20.23
N TRP A 502 -1.80 15.77 19.23
CA TRP A 502 -1.99 17.10 18.64
C TRP A 502 -2.99 17.97 19.42
N ILE A 503 -3.78 17.36 20.30
CA ILE A 503 -4.65 18.04 21.25
C ILE A 503 -3.97 17.99 22.63
N THR A 504 -3.76 19.16 23.24
CA THR A 504 -3.13 19.29 24.58
C THR A 504 -4.07 19.83 25.66
N GLN A 505 -5.25 20.37 25.28
CA GLN A 505 -6.30 20.86 26.16
C GLN A 505 -7.59 20.05 25.94
N ASP A 506 -8.51 20.04 26.90
CA ASP A 506 -9.80 19.33 26.79
C ASP A 506 -9.71 17.81 26.52
N GLY A 507 -8.83 17.10 27.23
CA GLY A 507 -8.79 15.63 27.22
C GLY A 507 -7.64 14.97 26.44
N GLY A 508 -6.71 15.77 25.90
CA GLY A 508 -5.50 15.26 25.24
C GLY A 508 -4.57 14.47 26.18
N GLN A 509 -4.18 13.25 25.78
CA GLN A 509 -3.35 12.31 26.56
C GLN A 509 -1.84 12.49 26.35
N GLY A 510 -1.40 13.56 25.66
CA GLY A 510 0.02 13.84 25.38
C GLY A 510 0.64 12.99 24.26
N ASN A 511 0.08 11.81 23.97
CA ASN A 511 0.46 10.93 22.86
C ASN A 511 -0.70 10.72 21.88
N SER A 512 -0.41 10.15 20.70
CA SER A 512 -1.42 9.65 19.77
C SER A 512 -2.34 8.64 20.44
N TRP A 513 -3.62 8.64 20.09
CA TRP A 513 -4.64 7.79 20.69
C TRP A 513 -4.40 6.29 20.46
N CYS A 514 -3.71 5.96 19.36
CA CYS A 514 -3.46 4.60 18.90
C CYS A 514 -2.01 4.13 19.11
N ASP A 515 -1.30 4.72 20.06
CA ASP A 515 0.05 4.31 20.45
C ASP A 515 0.19 2.78 20.68
N PRO A 516 1.38 2.20 20.47
CA PRO A 516 2.64 2.84 20.05
C PRO A 516 2.78 2.98 18.52
N PHE A 517 3.89 3.56 18.06
CA PHE A 517 4.27 3.60 16.64
C PHE A 517 4.23 2.20 15.99
N LYS A 518 3.54 2.08 14.85
CA LYS A 518 3.46 0.81 14.11
C LYS A 518 4.68 0.67 13.21
N THR A 519 5.62 -0.17 13.61
CA THR A 519 6.81 -0.48 12.80
C THR A 519 6.45 -1.36 11.60
N TRP A 520 7.27 -1.33 10.56
CA TRP A 520 7.13 -2.25 9.43
C TRP A 520 7.21 -3.73 9.86
N MET A 521 7.98 -4.05 10.92
CA MET A 521 8.03 -5.40 11.52
C MET A 521 6.71 -5.81 12.17
N LYS A 522 6.00 -4.85 12.79
CA LYS A 522 4.67 -5.09 13.34
C LYS A 522 3.70 -5.39 12.19
N ILE A 523 3.68 -4.57 11.15
CA ILE A 523 2.81 -4.74 9.97
C ILE A 523 3.00 -6.13 9.34
N ILE A 524 4.24 -6.51 9.00
CA ILE A 524 4.51 -7.79 8.34
C ILE A 524 4.26 -9.01 9.25
N SER A 525 4.20 -8.83 10.57
CA SER A 525 3.90 -9.93 11.51
C SER A 525 2.41 -10.30 11.59
N PHE A 526 1.54 -9.57 10.87
CA PHE A 526 0.10 -9.79 10.91
C PHE A 526 -0.29 -11.12 10.25
N ASP A 527 -1.23 -11.83 10.87
CA ASP A 527 -1.87 -13.03 10.30
C ASP A 527 -3.27 -12.65 9.79
N PRO A 528 -3.49 -12.55 8.45
CA PRO A 528 -4.77 -12.16 7.89
C PRO A 528 -5.95 -13.10 8.19
N TYR A 529 -5.66 -14.33 8.64
CA TYR A 529 -6.67 -15.36 8.93
C TYR A 529 -6.77 -15.70 10.42
N LYS A 530 -6.13 -14.92 11.29
CA LYS A 530 -6.21 -15.12 12.73
C LYS A 530 -7.68 -15.13 13.17
N ASN A 531 -8.08 -16.20 13.85
CA ASN A 531 -9.46 -16.43 14.31
C ASN A 531 -10.52 -16.48 13.20
N ILE A 532 -10.14 -16.73 11.94
CA ILE A 532 -11.06 -16.89 10.81
C ILE A 532 -11.08 -18.35 10.34
N GLU A 533 -12.27 -18.95 10.36
CA GLU A 533 -12.50 -20.32 9.86
C GLU A 533 -12.15 -20.44 8.38
N GLU A 534 -11.64 -21.62 7.98
CA GLU A 534 -11.21 -21.87 6.60
C GLU A 534 -12.30 -21.58 5.56
N SER A 535 -13.56 -21.94 5.86
CA SER A 535 -14.72 -21.72 4.99
C SER A 535 -15.05 -20.23 4.75
N GLN A 536 -14.61 -19.37 5.66
CA GLN A 536 -14.86 -17.93 5.64
C GLN A 536 -13.68 -17.12 5.07
N ARG A 537 -12.49 -17.72 4.88
CA ARG A 537 -11.28 -17.00 4.41
C ARG A 537 -11.47 -16.27 3.08
N LYS A 538 -12.37 -16.73 2.22
CA LYS A 538 -12.75 -16.06 0.95
C LYS A 538 -13.36 -14.66 1.14
N LEU A 539 -13.82 -14.34 2.35
CA LEU A 539 -14.37 -13.02 2.69
C LEU A 539 -13.26 -12.01 3.01
N VAL A 540 -12.02 -12.45 3.23
CA VAL A 540 -10.87 -11.56 3.47
C VAL A 540 -10.29 -11.10 2.13
N LEU A 541 -10.53 -9.84 1.77
CA LEU A 541 -10.08 -9.29 0.48
C LEU A 541 -8.62 -8.87 0.50
N GLY A 542 -8.08 -8.51 1.67
CA GLY A 542 -6.71 -8.09 1.85
C GLY A 542 -6.58 -7.04 2.97
N GLY A 543 -5.79 -5.99 2.74
CA GLY A 543 -5.52 -4.99 3.78
C GLY A 543 -5.17 -3.61 3.26
N GLN A 544 -5.15 -2.65 4.19
CA GLN A 544 -4.92 -1.23 3.97
C GLN A 544 -4.04 -0.66 5.07
N THR A 545 -3.08 0.20 4.70
CA THR A 545 -2.45 1.11 5.67
C THR A 545 -3.18 2.44 5.62
N SER A 546 -3.56 2.97 6.77
CA SER A 546 -4.24 4.25 6.87
C SER A 546 -3.27 5.32 7.32
N LEU A 547 -3.18 6.41 6.54
CA LEU A 547 -2.45 7.61 6.90
C LEU A 547 -3.46 8.74 7.10
N TRP A 548 -3.99 8.82 8.32
CA TRP A 548 -4.76 9.98 8.78
C TRP A 548 -3.86 11.19 8.93
N ALA A 549 -4.40 12.37 8.63
CA ALA A 549 -3.60 13.55 8.37
C ALA A 549 -3.78 14.65 9.41
N GLU A 550 -4.17 14.38 10.65
CA GLU A 550 -4.21 15.38 11.72
C GLU A 550 -2.80 16.00 11.98
N GLN A 551 -1.74 15.20 11.77
CA GLN A 551 -0.35 15.57 12.04
C GLN A 551 0.59 15.34 10.85
N THR A 552 0.03 15.09 9.67
CA THR A 552 0.78 14.74 8.46
C THR A 552 0.42 15.70 7.34
N ASP A 553 1.41 16.24 6.66
CA ASP A 553 1.25 17.04 5.44
C ASP A 553 2.37 16.70 4.42
N GLU A 554 2.48 17.48 3.35
CA GLU A 554 3.50 17.26 2.31
C GLU A 554 4.94 17.25 2.84
N ALA A 555 5.22 17.86 3.99
CA ALA A 555 6.55 17.95 4.54
C ALA A 555 7.04 16.64 5.15
N ASN A 556 6.14 15.76 5.62
CA ASN A 556 6.52 14.53 6.31
C ASN A 556 5.91 13.24 5.75
N PHE A 557 4.85 13.28 4.94
CA PHE A 557 4.07 12.09 4.60
C PHE A 557 4.87 10.93 4.00
N GLU A 558 5.82 11.21 3.10
CA GLU A 558 6.67 10.17 2.50
C GLU A 558 7.46 9.38 3.56
N SER A 559 7.95 10.07 4.58
CA SER A 559 8.73 9.45 5.67
C SER A 559 7.86 8.70 6.68
N VAL A 560 6.58 9.06 6.77
CA VAL A 560 5.59 8.36 7.59
C VAL A 560 5.10 7.12 6.84
N LEU A 561 4.79 7.25 5.55
CA LEU A 561 4.23 6.20 4.71
C LEU A 561 5.25 5.11 4.40
N TRP A 562 6.42 5.49 3.91
CA TRP A 562 7.45 4.56 3.45
C TRP A 562 8.55 4.39 4.50
N PRO A 563 9.03 3.15 4.72
CA PRO A 563 8.73 1.93 3.98
C PRO A 563 7.59 1.07 4.58
N ARG A 564 6.77 1.63 5.49
CA ARG A 564 5.76 0.86 6.22
C ARG A 564 4.63 0.34 5.35
N ALA A 565 4.13 1.13 4.41
CA ALA A 565 3.12 0.68 3.44
C ALA A 565 3.65 -0.44 2.52
N ALA A 566 4.96 -0.48 2.25
CA ALA A 566 5.55 -1.58 1.49
C ALA A 566 5.61 -2.90 2.27
N ALA A 567 5.64 -2.85 3.60
CA ALA A 567 5.53 -4.04 4.43
C ALA A 567 4.12 -4.67 4.31
N LEU A 568 3.09 -3.83 4.14
CA LEU A 568 1.75 -4.29 3.82
C LEU A 568 1.71 -4.90 2.41
N ALA A 569 2.34 -4.24 1.45
CA ALA A 569 2.42 -4.75 0.08
C ALA A 569 3.02 -6.16 0.04
N GLU A 570 4.13 -6.38 0.74
CA GLU A 570 4.77 -7.68 0.91
C GLU A 570 3.83 -8.72 1.56
N LEU A 571 3.20 -8.36 2.69
CA LEU A 571 2.30 -9.26 3.42
C LEU A 571 1.15 -9.77 2.54
N PHE A 572 0.48 -8.86 1.81
CA PHE A 572 -0.72 -9.20 1.03
C PHE A 572 -0.43 -9.59 -0.42
N TRP A 573 0.77 -9.34 -0.94
CA TRP A 573 1.23 -9.89 -2.22
C TRP A 573 1.77 -11.32 -2.05
N SER A 574 2.79 -11.50 -1.22
CA SER A 574 3.49 -12.78 -1.06
C SER A 574 2.66 -13.81 -0.29
N GLY A 575 1.76 -13.35 0.58
CA GLY A 575 0.95 -14.18 1.46
C GLY A 575 1.77 -14.96 2.49
N ALA A 576 1.12 -15.90 3.18
CA ALA A 576 1.78 -16.76 4.14
C ALA A 576 2.79 -17.70 3.45
N GLY A 577 4.02 -17.70 3.96
CA GLY A 577 5.06 -18.64 3.60
C GLY A 577 4.86 -20.02 4.24
N PRO A 578 5.77 -20.99 3.98
CA PRO A 578 5.65 -22.37 4.46
C PRO A 578 5.48 -22.53 5.98
N ASN A 579 5.97 -21.55 6.76
CA ASN A 579 5.91 -21.54 8.23
C ASN A 579 4.77 -20.65 8.78
N GLY A 580 3.86 -20.16 7.92
CA GLY A 580 2.78 -19.26 8.31
C GLY A 580 3.16 -17.76 8.38
N TYR A 581 4.43 -17.41 8.23
CA TYR A 581 4.94 -16.03 8.17
C TYR A 581 5.21 -15.59 6.73
N PRO A 582 5.19 -14.27 6.41
CA PRO A 582 5.55 -13.78 5.08
C PRO A 582 6.91 -14.27 4.60
N ARG A 583 7.04 -14.47 3.27
CA ARG A 583 8.17 -15.18 2.65
C ARG A 583 9.47 -14.38 2.62
N SER A 584 9.43 -13.05 2.68
CA SER A 584 10.64 -12.22 2.62
C SER A 584 11.47 -12.23 3.90
N GLU A 585 12.78 -12.20 3.72
CA GLU A 585 13.70 -11.75 4.76
C GLU A 585 13.65 -10.21 4.83
N LEU A 586 13.26 -9.72 6.00
CA LEU A 586 13.02 -8.35 6.48
C LEU A 586 14.03 -7.24 6.10
N LYS A 587 15.16 -7.54 5.44
CA LYS A 587 16.26 -6.58 5.19
C LYS A 587 15.96 -5.51 4.13
N HIS A 588 14.97 -5.72 3.26
CA HIS A 588 14.85 -4.99 1.98
C HIS A 588 13.90 -3.79 1.97
N LEU A 589 12.99 -3.70 2.95
CA LEU A 589 12.07 -2.56 3.08
C LEU A 589 12.82 -1.22 3.22
N CYS A 590 14.06 -1.22 3.72
CA CYS A 590 14.92 -0.02 3.80
C CYS A 590 15.21 0.67 2.45
N ASN A 591 15.10 -0.03 1.31
CA ASN A 591 15.56 0.52 0.02
C ASN A 591 14.58 1.55 -0.59
N LEU A 592 13.28 1.42 -0.27
CA LEU A 592 12.22 2.23 -0.87
C LEU A 592 12.26 3.72 -0.49
N THR A 593 13.05 4.10 0.51
CA THR A 593 13.16 5.49 0.98
C THR A 593 14.53 6.13 0.74
N GLY A 594 15.53 5.38 0.24
CA GLY A 594 16.92 5.82 0.24
C GLY A 594 17.44 6.25 1.63
N ARG A 595 16.78 5.82 2.70
CA ARG A 595 17.03 6.28 4.07
C ARG A 595 16.91 5.11 5.05
N CYS A 596 18.01 4.37 5.20
CA CYS A 596 18.32 3.74 6.48
C CYS A 596 19.65 4.32 7.03
N PRO A 597 19.79 4.43 8.37
CA PRO A 597 20.92 5.09 9.00
C PRO A 597 22.20 4.27 8.79
N GLY A 598 23.07 4.80 7.93
CA GLY A 598 24.41 4.30 7.67
C GLY A 598 25.34 5.36 7.07
N ARG A 599 24.78 6.39 6.41
CA ARG A 599 25.48 7.64 6.09
C ARG A 599 24.49 8.80 6.14
N ALA A 600 24.65 9.70 7.10
CA ALA A 600 24.25 11.08 6.88
C ALA A 600 25.03 11.57 5.64
N SER A 601 24.33 12.03 4.61
CA SER A 601 24.98 12.74 3.52
C SER A 601 25.73 13.95 4.10
N PRO A 602 27.06 14.10 3.92
CA PRO A 602 27.78 15.29 4.38
C PRO A 602 27.45 16.54 3.57
N HIS A 603 26.59 16.45 2.55
CA HIS A 603 26.35 17.51 1.58
C HIS A 603 24.88 17.91 1.51
N ALA A 604 24.35 18.35 2.64
CA ALA A 604 23.24 19.29 2.69
C ALA A 604 23.62 20.47 3.60
N ARG A 605 24.73 21.15 3.28
CA ARG A 605 24.87 22.55 3.67
C ARG A 605 24.21 23.37 2.57
N HIS A 606 22.99 23.84 2.84
CA HIS A 606 22.45 24.95 2.07
C HIS A 606 23.44 26.13 2.15
N PRO A 607 23.87 26.72 1.01
CA PRO A 607 24.53 28.01 1.05
C PRO A 607 23.47 29.03 1.47
N ILE A 608 23.61 29.58 2.67
CA ILE A 608 22.94 30.82 3.06
C ILE A 608 23.49 31.90 2.11
N PRO A 609 22.66 32.59 1.31
CA PRO A 609 23.15 33.70 0.51
C PRO A 609 23.36 34.90 1.44
N HIS A 610 24.58 35.06 1.95
CA HIS A 610 25.03 36.33 2.50
C HIS A 610 25.33 37.30 1.36
N GLY A 611 24.27 37.94 0.85
CA GLY A 611 24.34 39.12 0.00
C GLY A 611 23.88 40.35 0.76
N GLY A 612 24.83 41.08 1.37
CA GLY A 612 24.58 42.39 1.96
C GLY A 612 25.84 43.26 1.80
N PRO A 613 25.72 44.52 1.33
CA PRO A 613 26.86 45.30 0.85
C PRO A 613 27.74 45.80 2.01
N ARG A 614 29.05 45.84 1.77
CA ARG A 614 30.03 46.46 2.66
C ARG A 614 29.81 47.98 2.72
N GLY A 615 29.61 48.50 3.92
CA GLY A 615 29.75 49.91 4.29
C GLY A 615 30.48 50.02 5.63
N PRO A 616 31.34 51.04 5.86
CA PRO A 616 32.36 50.98 6.90
C PRO A 616 31.92 51.53 8.26
N SER A 617 32.52 50.95 9.31
CA SER A 617 32.90 51.50 10.62
C SER A 617 32.08 52.66 11.23
N GLY A 618 31.55 52.46 12.44
CA GLY A 618 31.07 53.56 13.29
C GLY A 618 30.46 53.08 14.60
N SER A 619 30.74 53.81 15.67
CA SER A 619 30.65 53.43 17.07
C SER A 619 29.29 53.63 17.77
N SER A 620 29.12 52.88 18.87
CA SER A 620 28.50 53.26 20.16
C SER A 620 26.96 53.23 20.36
N ALA A 621 26.63 52.84 21.60
CA ALA A 621 25.50 53.23 22.45
C ALA A 621 24.19 52.40 22.44
N THR A 622 24.08 51.56 23.47
CA THR A 622 23.02 51.52 24.51
C THR A 622 21.59 51.96 24.14
N ARG A 623 20.59 51.06 24.27
CA ARG A 623 19.42 51.21 25.19
C ARG A 623 18.30 50.17 24.97
N VAL A 624 17.92 49.55 26.09
CA VAL A 624 16.55 49.45 26.67
C VAL A 624 15.50 48.53 26.01
N VAL A 625 15.21 47.49 26.80
CA VAL A 625 13.98 46.68 26.94
C VAL A 625 12.70 47.52 26.97
N ARG A 626 11.65 47.12 26.23
CA ARG A 626 10.27 47.18 26.72
C ARG A 626 9.29 46.28 25.95
N SER A 627 8.48 45.60 26.75
CA SER A 627 7.29 44.81 26.45
C SER A 627 6.08 45.63 26.02
N ALA A 628 5.20 45.05 25.21
CA ALA A 628 3.72 45.10 25.29
C ALA A 628 3.18 44.20 24.15
N ALA A 629 2.45 43.12 24.38
CA ALA A 629 1.04 43.05 24.79
C ALA A 629 0.09 43.78 23.83
N ARG A 630 -0.47 43.04 22.88
CA ARG A 630 -1.90 42.97 22.55
C ARG A 630 -2.18 41.73 21.72
#